data_AF-A0A246G700-F1
#
_entry.id   AF-A0A246G700-F1
#
_cell.length_a   1.000
_cell.length_b   1.000
_cell.length_c   1.000
_cell.angle_alpha   90.00
_cell.angle_beta   90.00
_cell.angle_gamma   90.00
#
_symmetry.space_group_name_H-M   'P 1'
#
loop_
_entity.id
_entity.type
_entity.pdbx_description
1 polymer ?
#
loop_
_entity_poly.entity_id
_entity_poly.type
_entity_poly.pdbx_seq_one_letter_code
_entity_poly.pdbx_strand_id
1 'polypeptide(L)'
;MIILSCNYSQKKKIETKEKSMNTNAEIVETINKFKTKPSYSIQIDKGGCLVELIGNELPFINLFERGGFSSLIPFNANILKSGKQTLKIKIYNEGADITII
;
A
#
# COMPACT_ATOMS: atom_id res chain seq x y z
N MET A 1 -28.54 -0.79 16.98
CA MET A 1 -27.10 -0.74 16.63
C MET A 1 -26.39 -1.76 17.50
N ILE A 2 -26.22 -2.98 17.00
CA ILE A 2 -25.57 -4.07 17.74
C ILE A 2 -24.08 -3.94 17.46
N ILE A 3 -23.32 -3.54 18.48
CA ILE A 3 -21.87 -3.47 18.42
C ILE A 3 -21.38 -4.91 18.56
N LEU A 4 -21.11 -5.59 17.43
CA LEU A 4 -20.38 -6.86 17.44
C LEU A 4 -18.91 -6.57 17.75
N SER A 5 -18.58 -6.56 19.04
CA SER A 5 -17.20 -6.65 19.49
C SER A 5 -16.71 -8.09 19.33
N CYS A 6 -15.75 -8.32 18.43
CA CYS A 6 -15.05 -9.59 18.34
C CYS A 6 -14.14 -9.79 19.56
N ASN A 7 -14.66 -10.43 20.62
CA ASN A 7 -13.84 -11.04 21.67
C ASN A 7 -13.46 -12.47 21.26
N TYR A 8 -12.52 -12.60 20.32
CA TYR A 8 -11.93 -13.90 20.04
C TYR A 8 -10.80 -14.17 21.06
N SER A 9 -11.17 -14.78 22.19
CA SER A 9 -10.21 -15.26 23.19
C SER A 9 -9.46 -16.47 22.63
N GLN A 10 -8.28 -16.25 22.03
CA GLN A 10 -7.34 -17.32 21.73
C GLN A 10 -6.61 -17.71 23.01
N LYS A 11 -6.98 -18.85 23.62
CA LYS A 11 -6.11 -19.53 24.58
C LYS A 11 -4.88 -20.05 23.83
N LYS A 12 -3.82 -19.24 23.74
CA LYS A 12 -2.50 -19.70 23.31
C LYS A 12 -1.83 -20.38 24.50
N LYS A 13 -1.55 -21.68 24.39
CA LYS A 13 -0.57 -22.36 25.25
C LYS A 13 0.75 -21.59 25.09
N ILE A 14 1.20 -20.92 26.15
CA ILE A 14 2.55 -20.39 26.22
C ILE A 14 3.46 -21.58 26.50
N GLU A 15 3.95 -22.23 25.46
CA GLU A 15 5.21 -22.95 25.55
C GLU A 15 6.31 -21.89 25.59
N THR A 16 6.79 -21.59 26.80
CA THR A 16 8.01 -20.81 27.02
C THR A 16 9.18 -21.61 26.45
N LYS A 17 9.42 -21.49 25.14
CA LYS A 17 10.72 -21.80 24.56
C LYS A 17 11.55 -20.53 24.59
N GLU A 18 12.60 -20.59 25.40
CA GLU A 18 13.72 -19.66 25.40
C GLU A 18 14.24 -19.45 23.96
N LYS A 19 13.75 -18.41 23.28
CA LYS A 19 14.28 -17.95 21.99
C LYS A 19 14.42 -16.43 22.04
N SER A 20 15.09 -15.92 23.06
CA SER A 20 15.24 -14.48 23.31
C SER A 20 16.59 -13.89 22.86
N MET A 21 17.52 -14.70 22.34
CA MET A 21 18.85 -14.21 21.89
C MET A 21 19.10 -14.23 20.38
N ASN A 22 18.29 -14.92 19.57
CA ASN A 22 18.48 -14.96 18.10
C ASN A 22 17.55 -13.99 17.32
N THR A 23 16.46 -13.56 17.93
CA THR A 23 15.42 -12.75 17.26
C THR A 23 15.92 -11.35 16.87
N ASN A 24 16.79 -10.75 17.70
CA ASN A 24 17.31 -9.40 17.44
C ASN A 24 18.27 -9.37 16.24
N ALA A 25 19.11 -10.40 16.08
CA ALA A 25 20.04 -10.49 14.96
C ALA A 25 19.28 -10.67 13.63
N GLU A 26 18.29 -11.57 13.61
CA GLU A 26 17.42 -11.81 12.45
C GLU A 26 16.62 -10.55 12.06
N ILE A 27 16.11 -9.79 13.04
CA ILE A 27 15.41 -8.51 12.82
C ILE A 27 16.37 -7.47 12.24
N VAL A 28 17.56 -7.31 12.84
CA VAL A 28 18.56 -6.35 12.37
C VAL A 28 19.02 -6.67 10.95
N GLU A 29 19.25 -7.94 10.63
CA GLU A 29 19.59 -8.37 9.27
C GLU A 29 18.47 -8.03 8.28
N THR A 30 17.21 -8.28 8.67
CA THR A 30 16.03 -7.94 7.86
C THR A 30 15.92 -6.45 7.62
N ILE A 31 16.06 -5.62 8.66
CA ILE A 31 16.07 -4.15 8.54
C ILE A 31 17.21 -3.67 7.64
N ASN A 32 18.41 -4.26 7.78
CA ASN A 32 19.56 -3.89 6.97
C ASN A 32 19.36 -4.21 5.48
N LYS A 33 18.61 -5.27 5.12
CA LYS A 33 18.25 -5.55 3.72
C LYS A 33 17.40 -4.42 3.09
N PHE A 34 16.58 -3.73 3.88
CA PHE A 34 15.79 -2.59 3.39
C PHE A 34 16.60 -1.30 3.23
N LYS A 35 17.80 -1.19 3.83
CA LYS A 35 18.69 -0.04 3.59
C LYS A 35 19.15 0.03 2.13
N THR A 36 19.29 -1.12 1.46
CA THR A 36 19.70 -1.18 0.05
C THR A 36 18.53 -1.34 -0.91
N LYS A 37 17.37 -1.81 -0.43
CA LYS A 37 16.13 -1.97 -1.19
C LYS A 37 14.95 -1.33 -0.45
N PRO A 38 14.79 0.00 -0.54
CA PRO A 38 13.68 0.69 0.12
C PRO A 38 12.33 0.21 -0.42
N SER A 39 11.34 0.13 0.48
CA SER A 39 9.95 -0.11 0.13
C SER A 39 9.23 1.22 -0.08
N TYR A 40 8.59 1.37 -1.23
CA TYR A 40 7.84 2.55 -1.65
C TYR A 40 6.37 2.16 -1.79
N SER A 41 5.51 2.98 -1.20
CA SER A 41 4.06 2.85 -1.32
C SER A 41 3.44 4.22 -1.54
N ILE A 42 2.26 4.23 -2.15
CA ILE A 42 1.46 5.44 -2.38
C ILE A 42 0.19 5.28 -1.53
N GLN A 43 0.00 6.20 -0.57
CA GLN A 43 -1.26 6.33 0.13
C GLN A 43 -2.21 7.12 -0.77
N ILE A 44 -3.39 6.55 -1.04
CA ILE A 44 -4.44 7.19 -1.82
C ILE A 44 -5.66 7.32 -0.94
N ASP A 45 -6.16 8.55 -0.81
CA ASP A 45 -7.41 8.86 -0.16
C ASP A 45 -8.25 9.71 -1.12
N LYS A 46 -9.11 9.07 -1.92
CA LYS A 46 -9.99 9.75 -2.87
C LYS A 46 -11.39 9.90 -2.27
N GLY A 47 -11.93 11.11 -2.29
CA GLY A 47 -13.26 11.45 -1.76
C GLY A 47 -14.40 11.40 -2.78
N GLY A 48 -14.31 10.56 -3.82
CA GLY A 48 -15.32 10.48 -4.90
C GLY A 48 -14.77 10.69 -6.31
N CYS A 49 -13.63 11.35 -6.45
CA CYS A 49 -12.98 11.56 -7.76
C CYS A 49 -12.52 10.25 -8.40
N LEU A 50 -12.34 10.27 -9.72
CA LEU A 50 -11.68 9.20 -10.45
C LEU A 50 -10.18 9.51 -10.51
N VAL A 51 -9.33 8.52 -10.28
CA VAL A 51 -7.87 8.71 -10.24
C VAL A 51 -7.17 7.68 -11.12
N GLU A 52 -6.24 8.13 -11.97
CA GLU A 52 -5.29 7.27 -12.69
C GLU A 52 -3.87 7.60 -12.21
N LEU A 53 -3.14 6.57 -11.77
CA LEU A 53 -1.73 6.66 -11.44
C LEU A 53 -0.89 6.03 -12.55
N ILE A 54 0.16 6.74 -12.95
CA ILE A 54 1.10 6.31 -13.98
C ILE A 54 2.50 6.40 -13.37
N GLY A 55 3.17 5.26 -13.21
CA GLY A 55 4.52 5.14 -12.70
C GLY A 55 5.50 4.96 -13.86
N ASN A 56 6.49 5.85 -13.98
CA ASN A 56 7.53 5.78 -15.02
C ASN A 56 6.95 5.61 -16.45
N GLU A 57 5.93 6.40 -16.77
CA GLU A 57 5.18 6.36 -18.04
C GLU A 57 4.41 5.05 -18.31
N LEU A 58 4.29 4.16 -17.32
CA LEU A 58 3.49 2.95 -17.39
C LEU A 58 2.21 3.09 -16.55
N PRO A 59 1.04 2.63 -17.04
CA PRO A 59 -0.17 2.58 -16.24
C PRO A 59 0.05 1.72 -14.99
N PHE A 60 -0.23 2.28 -13.82
CA PHE A 60 -0.02 1.59 -12.55
C PHE A 60 -1.35 1.13 -11.93
N ILE A 61 -2.27 2.06 -11.68
CA ILE A 61 -3.58 1.75 -11.10
C ILE A 61 -4.62 2.77 -11.55
N ASN A 62 -5.83 2.28 -11.82
CA ASN A 62 -7.00 3.09 -12.14
C ASN A 62 -8.06 2.90 -11.05
N LEU A 63 -8.47 4.00 -10.44
CA LEU A 63 -9.49 4.06 -9.40
C LEU A 63 -10.66 4.88 -9.93
N PHE A 64 -11.39 4.29 -10.87
CA PHE A 64 -12.54 4.90 -11.54
C PHE A 64 -13.88 4.49 -10.93
N GLU A 65 -13.85 3.76 -9.83
CA GLU A 65 -15.06 3.46 -9.07
C GLU A 65 -15.57 4.73 -8.38
N ARG A 66 -16.89 4.89 -8.36
CA ARG A 66 -17.56 6.01 -7.68
C ARG A 66 -17.43 5.90 -6.17
N GLY A 67 -17.47 7.04 -5.48
CA GLY A 67 -17.38 7.09 -4.02
C GLY A 67 -15.96 7.10 -3.46
N GLY A 68 -15.85 6.95 -2.14
CA GLY A 68 -14.59 7.05 -1.41
C GLY A 68 -13.71 5.80 -1.56
N PHE A 69 -12.40 5.98 -1.68
CA PHE A 69 -11.41 4.89 -1.63
C PHE A 69 -10.19 5.34 -0.83
N SER A 70 -9.77 4.52 0.14
CA SER A 70 -8.58 4.75 0.94
C SER A 70 -7.75 3.47 0.98
N SER A 71 -6.51 3.53 0.50
CA SER A 71 -5.61 2.37 0.52
C SER A 71 -4.14 2.76 0.35
N LEU A 72 -3.26 1.87 0.83
CA LEU A 72 -1.83 1.95 0.65
C LEU A 72 -1.40 1.00 -0.47
N ILE A 73 -1.00 1.54 -1.62
CA ILE A 73 -0.67 0.76 -2.81
C ILE A 73 0.86 0.60 -2.94
N PRO A 74 1.40 -0.62 -3.07
CA PRO A 74 2.84 -0.85 -3.20
C PRO A 74 3.37 -0.41 -4.57
N PHE A 75 4.37 0.46 -4.61
CA PHE A 75 4.89 1.08 -5.84
C PHE A 75 6.16 0.41 -6.41
N ASN A 76 6.90 -0.38 -5.62
CA ASN A 76 8.18 -0.97 -6.04
C ASN A 76 8.13 -1.72 -7.39
N ALA A 77 7.02 -2.37 -7.71
CA ALA A 77 6.86 -3.08 -8.99
C ALA A 77 6.95 -2.15 -10.22
N ASN A 78 6.76 -0.84 -10.04
CA ASN A 78 6.87 0.16 -11.11
C ASN A 78 8.30 0.74 -11.23
N ILE A 79 9.22 0.43 -10.31
CA ILE A 79 10.60 0.91 -10.33
C ILE A 79 11.46 -0.08 -11.13
N LEU A 80 11.59 0.17 -12.44
CA LEU A 80 12.30 -0.73 -13.36
C LEU A 80 13.82 -0.54 -13.35
N LYS A 81 14.32 0.59 -12.84
CA LYS A 81 15.74 0.92 -12.78
C LYS A 81 16.04 1.86 -11.63
N SER A 82 17.28 1.86 -11.17
CA SER A 82 17.80 2.83 -10.20
C SER A 82 17.77 4.26 -10.75
N GLY A 83 17.69 5.24 -9.84
CA GLY A 83 17.73 6.66 -10.17
C GLY A 83 16.37 7.36 -10.04
N LYS A 84 16.20 8.47 -10.77
CA LYS A 84 14.99 9.30 -10.71
C LYS A 84 13.77 8.54 -11.23
N GLN A 85 12.74 8.47 -10.41
CA GLN A 85 11.43 7.90 -10.75
C GLN A 85 10.43 9.02 -11.02
N THR A 86 9.42 8.76 -11.85
CA THR A 86 8.33 9.69 -12.14
C THR A 86 7.01 9.06 -11.75
N LEU A 87 6.17 9.80 -11.03
CA LEU A 87 4.79 9.43 -10.74
C LEU A 87 3.89 10.54 -11.29
N LYS A 88 2.96 10.20 -12.16
CA LYS A 88 1.91 11.11 -12.65
C LYS A 88 0.58 10.67 -12.06
N ILE A 89 -0.19 11.66 -11.62
CA ILE A 89 -1.54 11.47 -11.06
C ILE A 89 -2.48 12.26 -11.95
N LYS A 90 -3.46 11.59 -12.54
CA LYS A 90 -4.58 12.25 -13.22
C LYS A 90 -5.80 12.13 -12.33
N ILE A 91 -6.44 13.27 -12.07
CA ILE A 91 -7.65 13.36 -11.24
C ILE A 91 -8.77 13.86 -12.13
N TYR A 92 -9.88 13.13 -12.15
CA TYR A 92 -11.08 13.50 -12.86
C TYR A 92 -12.20 13.75 -11.85
N ASN A 93 -12.87 14.90 -11.97
CA ASN A 93 -14.01 15.24 -11.14
C ASN A 93 -15.20 14.35 -11.51
N GLU A 94 -15.91 13.86 -10.49
CA GLU A 94 -17.20 13.20 -10.67
C GLU A 94 -18.18 14.23 -11.25
N GLY A 95 -18.55 14.08 -12.52
CA GLY A 95 -19.41 15.02 -13.25
C GLY A 95 -18.85 15.54 -14.58
N ALA A 96 -17.57 15.27 -14.89
CA ALA A 96 -17.10 15.38 -16.27
C ALA A 96 -17.53 14.11 -17.01
N ASP A 97 -18.67 14.16 -17.70
CA ASP A 97 -19.02 13.13 -18.67
C ASP A 97 -17.85 12.99 -19.66
N ILE A 98 -17.11 11.88 -19.55
CA ILE A 98 -16.14 11.52 -20.59
C ILE A 98 -16.97 10.95 -21.74
N THR A 99 -17.54 11.85 -22.54
CA THR A 99 -18.09 11.49 -23.84
C THR A 99 -16.91 11.28 -24.79
N ILE A 100 -16.65 10.03 -25.14
CA ILE A 100 -15.83 9.73 -26.31
C ILE A 100 -16.74 9.96 -27.52
N ILE A 101 -16.52 11.08 -28.24
CA ILE A 101 -17.10 11.35 -29.56
C ILE A 101 -16.10 10.88 -30.63
#